data_AF-A0A074W5G5-F1
#
_entry.id   AF-A0A074W5G5-F1
#
_cell.length_a   1.000
_cell.length_b   1.000
_cell.length_c   1.000
_cell.angle_alpha   90.00
_cell.angle_beta   90.00
_cell.angle_gamma   90.00
#
_symmetry.space_group_name_H-M   'P 1'
#
loop_
_entity.id
_entity.type
_entity.pdbx_description
1 polymer ?
#
loop_
_entity_poly.entity_id
_entity_poly.type
_entity_poly.pdbx_seq_one_letter_code
_entity_poly.pdbx_strand_id
1 'polypeptide(L)'
;FVVTDSKAPSHLRVPANKGREAMVYLTYLIHNYDHLPAYAIFTHGHRQAWHQERDIMDMIHDLKVDALEQAGYVSLRFSWSPSCPAELRPKHHDAVVWGNGDHVRETEDAIGEAWAVLFPDEELPDTIASQCCAQFAVTRKTMLRRTKEDYIRMRQWLLETPLDDAVSGRVFEKLWAYIMLGEAVHCPDPQTAACEYFGYC
;
A
#
# COMPACT_ATOMS: atom_id res chain seq x y z
N PHE A 1 -15.08 -7.11 -2.71
CA PHE A 1 -15.78 -5.85 -3.03
C PHE A 1 -16.09 -5.79 -4.52
N VAL A 2 -17.12 -5.04 -4.89
CA VAL A 2 -17.57 -4.88 -6.27
C VAL A 2 -17.55 -3.39 -6.61
N VAL A 3 -16.82 -3.05 -7.67
CA VAL A 3 -16.49 -1.67 -8.03
C VAL A 3 -17.45 -1.08 -9.06
N THR A 4 -17.90 -1.89 -10.01
CA THR A 4 -18.68 -1.43 -11.18
C THR A 4 -20.15 -1.86 -11.18
N ASP A 5 -20.56 -2.75 -10.27
CA ASP A 5 -21.95 -3.21 -10.17
C ASP A 5 -22.70 -2.48 -9.06
N SER A 6 -23.58 -1.55 -9.47
CA SER A 6 -24.46 -0.80 -8.58
C SER A 6 -25.57 -1.66 -7.95
N LYS A 7 -25.71 -2.93 -8.31
CA LYS A 7 -26.64 -3.89 -7.71
C LYS A 7 -26.00 -4.80 -6.66
N ALA A 8 -24.67 -4.78 -6.49
CA ALA A 8 -23.99 -5.61 -5.51
C ALA A 8 -24.56 -5.39 -4.08
N PRO A 9 -24.49 -6.36 -3.17
CA PRO A 9 -24.89 -6.13 -1.78
C PRO A 9 -24.14 -4.94 -1.16
N SER A 10 -24.80 -4.14 -0.32
CA SER A 10 -24.20 -2.92 0.28
C SER A 10 -22.88 -3.18 1.00
N HIS A 11 -22.77 -4.32 1.69
CA HIS A 11 -21.54 -4.74 2.38
C HIS A 11 -20.37 -5.06 1.44
N LEU A 12 -20.62 -5.24 0.14
CA LEU A 12 -19.60 -5.48 -0.89
C LEU A 12 -19.33 -4.26 -1.77
N ARG A 13 -20.12 -3.19 -1.67
CA ARG A 13 -19.92 -1.98 -2.50
C ARG A 13 -18.77 -1.11 -2.00
N VAL A 14 -18.13 -0.43 -2.94
CA VAL A 14 -17.27 0.73 -2.68
C VAL A 14 -18.04 2.02 -2.95
N PRO A 15 -17.68 3.15 -2.32
CA PRO A 15 -18.40 4.41 -2.49
C PRO A 15 -18.22 5.04 -3.88
N ALA A 16 -17.10 4.77 -4.56
CA ALA A 16 -16.83 5.21 -5.93
C ALA A 16 -15.81 4.29 -6.61
N ASN A 17 -15.79 4.26 -7.95
CA ASN A 17 -14.67 3.71 -8.71
C ASN A 17 -13.63 4.82 -8.90
N LYS A 18 -12.75 4.99 -7.91
CA LYS A 18 -11.73 6.06 -7.87
C LYS A 18 -10.50 5.60 -7.11
N GLY A 19 -9.31 6.02 -7.52
CA GLY A 19 -8.07 5.73 -6.78
C GLY A 19 -7.66 4.25 -6.77
N ARG A 20 -8.04 3.51 -7.82
CA ARG A 20 -7.63 2.11 -8.07
C ARG A 20 -7.89 1.17 -6.88
N GLU A 21 -6.91 0.36 -6.50
CA GLU A 21 -6.99 -0.62 -5.41
C GLU A 21 -7.22 0.04 -4.05
N ALA A 22 -6.79 1.30 -3.89
CA ALA A 22 -6.83 1.98 -2.60
C ALA A 22 -8.25 2.10 -2.05
N MET A 23 -9.23 2.38 -2.92
CA MET A 23 -10.62 2.45 -2.53
C MET A 23 -11.16 1.13 -1.97
N VAL A 24 -10.77 0.02 -2.60
CA VAL A 24 -11.17 -1.31 -2.16
C VAL A 24 -10.52 -1.64 -0.82
N TYR A 25 -9.22 -1.37 -0.67
CA TYR A 25 -8.46 -1.70 0.53
C TYR A 25 -8.92 -0.88 1.74
N LEU A 26 -9.08 0.43 1.57
CA LEU A 26 -9.62 1.31 2.62
C LEU A 26 -11.05 0.91 3.00
N THR A 27 -11.89 0.57 2.02
CA THR A 27 -13.26 0.11 2.31
C THR A 27 -13.27 -1.21 3.08
N TYR A 28 -12.37 -2.16 2.76
CA TYR A 28 -12.20 -3.38 3.55
C TYR A 28 -11.81 -3.08 5.00
N LEU A 29 -10.79 -2.25 5.21
CA LEU A 29 -10.30 -1.88 6.54
C LEU A 29 -11.39 -1.21 7.37
N ILE A 30 -12.15 -0.29 6.78
CA ILE A 30 -13.24 0.42 7.47
C ILE A 30 -14.41 -0.51 7.80
N HIS A 31 -14.86 -1.33 6.84
CA HIS A 31 -16.03 -2.18 7.03
C HIS A 31 -15.78 -3.29 8.05
N ASN A 32 -14.54 -3.79 8.11
CA ASN A 32 -14.18 -4.93 8.95
C ASN A 32 -13.41 -4.52 10.21
N TYR A 33 -13.21 -3.22 10.48
CA TYR A 33 -12.31 -2.72 11.53
C TYR A 33 -12.50 -3.46 12.88
N ASP A 34 -13.75 -3.62 13.30
CA ASP A 34 -14.12 -4.25 14.59
C ASP A 34 -14.04 -5.80 14.56
N HIS A 35 -13.83 -6.39 13.37
CA HIS A 35 -13.85 -7.83 13.11
C HIS A 35 -12.71 -8.27 12.17
N LEU A 36 -11.59 -7.52 12.13
CA LEU A 36 -10.47 -7.82 11.23
C LEU A 36 -9.97 -9.26 11.48
N PRO A 37 -9.57 -10.01 10.45
CA PRO A 37 -8.96 -11.34 10.64
C PRO A 37 -7.59 -11.21 11.33
N ALA A 38 -7.02 -12.32 11.81
CA ALA A 38 -5.68 -12.32 12.40
C ALA A 38 -4.62 -11.83 11.39
N TYR A 39 -4.79 -12.19 10.12
CA TYR A 39 -3.95 -11.80 8.99
C TYR A 39 -4.84 -11.43 7.80
N ALA A 40 -4.41 -10.45 7.02
CA ALA A 40 -5.01 -10.11 5.74
C ALA A 40 -3.92 -10.03 4.68
N ILE A 41 -4.25 -10.46 3.45
CA ILE A 41 -3.38 -10.33 2.29
C ILE A 41 -4.13 -9.52 1.24
N PHE A 42 -3.51 -8.42 0.81
CA PHE A 42 -4.01 -7.52 -0.21
C PHE A 42 -3.22 -7.76 -1.48
N THR A 43 -3.91 -8.07 -2.58
CA THR A 43 -3.28 -8.39 -3.87
C THR A 43 -4.04 -7.77 -5.04
N HIS A 44 -3.37 -7.70 -6.18
CA HIS A 44 -4.04 -7.47 -7.45
C HIS A 44 -4.65 -8.79 -7.94
N GLY A 45 -5.73 -8.71 -8.74
CA GLY A 45 -6.43 -9.90 -9.27
C GLY A 45 -5.67 -10.69 -10.34
N HIS A 46 -4.36 -10.52 -10.46
CA HIS A 46 -3.52 -11.11 -11.51
C HIS A 46 -2.77 -12.30 -10.93
N ARG A 47 -2.86 -13.47 -11.60
CA ARG A 47 -2.11 -14.67 -11.19
C ARG A 47 -0.61 -14.53 -11.45
N GLN A 48 -0.28 -13.95 -12.60
CA GLN A 48 1.07 -13.61 -13.03
C GLN A 48 1.05 -12.16 -13.53
N ALA A 49 2.07 -11.38 -13.17
CA ALA A 49 2.25 -10.00 -13.59
C ALA A 49 3.73 -9.63 -13.59
N TRP A 50 4.11 -8.58 -14.33
CA TRP A 50 5.49 -8.07 -14.37
C TRP A 50 6.02 -7.63 -13.00
N HIS A 51 5.12 -7.26 -12.09
CA HIS A 51 5.41 -6.79 -10.73
C HIS A 51 5.31 -7.92 -9.68
N GLN A 52 5.33 -9.19 -10.12
CA GLN A 52 5.38 -10.37 -9.26
C GLN A 52 6.63 -11.17 -9.63
N GLU A 53 7.44 -11.50 -8.65
CA GLU A 53 8.64 -12.32 -8.86
C GLU A 53 8.30 -13.79 -9.13
N ARG A 54 7.12 -14.26 -8.69
CA ARG A 54 6.59 -15.62 -8.86
C ARG A 54 5.07 -15.62 -9.03
N ASP A 55 4.47 -16.79 -9.23
CA ASP A 55 3.01 -16.94 -9.22
C ASP A 55 2.45 -16.50 -7.86
N ILE A 56 1.40 -15.66 -7.87
CA ILE A 56 0.83 -15.12 -6.63
C ILE A 56 0.31 -16.21 -5.68
N MET A 57 -0.15 -17.36 -6.21
CA MET A 57 -0.60 -18.47 -5.38
C MET A 57 0.57 -19.10 -4.64
N ASP A 58 1.70 -19.30 -5.32
CA ASP A 58 2.92 -19.83 -4.70
C ASP A 58 3.40 -18.87 -3.61
N MET A 59 3.45 -17.57 -3.89
CA MET A 59 3.87 -16.58 -2.89
C MET A 59 2.94 -16.53 -1.67
N ILE A 60 1.62 -16.65 -1.86
CA ILE A 60 0.65 -16.71 -0.77
C ILE A 60 0.85 -18.01 0.05
N HIS A 61 1.07 -19.14 -0.61
CA HIS A 61 1.29 -20.42 0.05
C HIS A 61 2.61 -20.48 0.81
N ASP A 62 3.66 -19.87 0.27
CA ASP A 62 5.01 -19.94 0.81
C ASP A 62 5.29 -18.89 1.89
N LEU A 63 4.43 -17.87 2.00
CA LEU A 63 4.50 -16.82 3.02
C LEU A 63 4.63 -17.40 4.43
N LYS A 64 5.73 -17.08 5.11
CA LYS A 64 6.02 -17.52 6.47
C LYS A 64 5.22 -16.68 7.46
N VAL A 65 4.09 -17.23 7.92
CA VAL A 65 3.19 -16.57 8.87
C VAL A 65 3.90 -16.16 10.17
N ASP A 66 4.82 -16.98 10.68
CA ASP A 66 5.60 -16.62 11.88
C ASP A 66 6.48 -15.38 11.67
N ALA A 67 7.07 -15.25 10.47
CA ALA A 67 7.85 -14.06 10.11
C ALA A 67 6.95 -12.84 9.91
N LEU A 68 5.76 -13.02 9.31
CA LEU A 68 4.75 -11.97 9.21
C LEU A 68 4.27 -11.50 10.58
N GLU A 69 4.08 -12.40 11.54
CA GLU A 69 3.64 -12.04 12.90
C GLU A 69 4.68 -11.16 13.61
N GLN A 70 5.97 -11.44 13.40
CA GLN A 70 7.07 -10.64 13.94
C GLN A 70 7.21 -9.28 13.25
N ALA A 71 7.16 -9.27 11.91
CA ALA A 71 7.33 -8.05 11.11
C ALA A 71 6.09 -7.14 11.13
N GLY A 72 4.91 -7.73 11.30
CA GLY A 72 3.62 -7.03 11.28
C GLY A 72 3.11 -6.65 9.89
N TYR A 73 4.00 -6.48 8.91
CA TYR A 73 3.74 -6.16 7.51
C TYR A 73 4.82 -6.82 6.65
N VAL A 74 4.41 -7.42 5.53
CA VAL A 74 5.32 -8.02 4.55
C VAL A 74 4.83 -7.67 3.15
N SER A 75 5.66 -6.97 2.38
CA SER A 75 5.43 -6.82 0.94
C SER A 75 5.50 -8.19 0.26
N LEU A 76 4.54 -8.49 -0.62
CA LEU A 76 4.60 -9.67 -1.50
C LEU A 76 5.62 -9.51 -2.63
N ARG A 77 6.22 -8.34 -2.72
CA ARG A 77 7.29 -7.99 -3.64
C ARG A 77 8.60 -7.86 -2.91
N PHE A 78 9.63 -8.54 -3.39
CA PHE A 78 10.97 -8.53 -2.80
C PHE A 78 12.03 -8.01 -3.77
N SER A 79 11.66 -7.14 -4.72
CA SER A 79 12.57 -6.36 -5.56
C SER A 79 12.57 -4.88 -5.19
N TRP A 80 13.75 -4.25 -5.25
CA TRP A 80 13.89 -2.81 -5.00
C TRP A 80 13.36 -1.94 -6.14
N SER A 81 13.74 -2.23 -7.39
CA SER A 81 13.24 -1.47 -8.55
C SER A 81 11.72 -1.61 -8.62
N PRO A 82 10.90 -0.58 -8.88
CA PRO A 82 11.32 0.78 -9.18
C PRO A 82 11.42 1.71 -7.95
N SER A 83 11.09 1.24 -6.75
CA SER A 83 10.71 2.09 -5.62
C SER A 83 11.75 2.30 -4.52
N CYS A 84 12.64 1.33 -4.29
CA CYS A 84 13.66 1.41 -3.25
C CYS A 84 15.02 1.82 -3.83
N PRO A 85 15.86 2.54 -3.06
CA PRO A 85 15.66 2.92 -1.65
C PRO A 85 15.01 4.30 -1.43
N ALA A 86 14.84 5.13 -2.47
CA ALA A 86 14.43 6.52 -2.33
C ALA A 86 13.62 7.04 -3.55
N GLU A 87 12.47 6.44 -3.83
CA GLU A 87 11.63 6.80 -4.98
C GLU A 87 10.95 8.16 -4.86
N LEU A 88 10.60 8.61 -3.65
CA LEU A 88 9.89 9.88 -3.47
C LEU A 88 10.59 10.75 -2.44
N ARG A 89 10.85 12.00 -2.80
CA ARG A 89 11.46 13.03 -1.95
C ARG A 89 10.60 14.30 -1.99
N PRO A 90 9.40 14.30 -1.37
CA PRO A 90 8.37 15.32 -1.56
C PRO A 90 8.74 16.74 -1.10
N LYS A 91 9.82 16.90 -0.33
CA LYS A 91 10.35 18.23 0.05
C LYS A 91 11.42 18.76 -0.90
N HIS A 92 12.16 17.87 -1.55
CA HIS A 92 13.40 18.20 -2.25
C HIS A 92 13.31 17.99 -3.76
N HIS A 93 12.46 17.04 -4.19
CA HIS A 93 12.22 16.66 -5.58
C HIS A 93 13.48 16.25 -6.35
N ASP A 94 14.38 15.56 -5.67
CA ASP A 94 15.65 15.01 -6.16
C ASP A 94 15.71 13.48 -6.02
N ALA A 95 14.55 12.82 -6.10
CA ALA A 95 14.43 11.37 -6.00
C ALA A 95 15.23 10.62 -7.07
N VAL A 96 15.73 9.43 -6.69
CA VAL A 96 16.43 8.53 -7.61
C VAL A 96 15.41 7.54 -8.15
N VAL A 97 15.03 7.72 -9.41
CA VAL A 97 14.04 6.87 -10.08
C VAL A 97 14.72 5.84 -10.95
N TRP A 98 14.34 4.57 -10.77
CA TRP A 98 14.74 3.49 -11.67
C TRP A 98 13.79 3.43 -12.86
N GLY A 99 14.26 3.80 -14.06
CA GLY A 99 13.48 3.75 -15.30
C GLY A 99 12.67 5.02 -15.60
N ASN A 100 11.76 4.94 -16.59
CA ASN A 100 10.91 6.05 -17.01
C ASN A 100 9.68 6.17 -16.09
N GLY A 101 9.88 6.48 -14.81
CA GLY A 101 8.79 6.51 -13.83
C GLY A 101 7.69 7.51 -14.22
N ASP A 102 6.55 7.00 -14.66
CA ASP A 102 5.37 7.80 -14.96
C ASP A 102 4.85 8.49 -13.69
N HIS A 103 4.45 9.76 -13.82
CA HIS A 103 3.79 10.54 -12.75
C HIS A 103 4.59 10.71 -11.44
N VAL A 104 5.89 10.40 -11.37
CA VAL A 104 6.68 10.49 -10.12
C VAL A 104 6.55 11.86 -9.48
N ARG A 105 6.83 12.93 -10.23
CA ARG A 105 6.75 14.30 -9.71
C ARG A 105 5.36 14.68 -9.22
N GLU A 106 4.33 14.37 -10.01
CA GLU A 106 2.94 14.64 -9.64
C GLU A 106 2.53 13.88 -8.37
N THR A 107 3.05 12.67 -8.17
CA THR A 107 2.79 11.88 -6.95
C THR A 107 3.56 12.42 -5.75
N GLU A 108 4.80 12.88 -5.92
CA GLU A 108 5.54 13.59 -4.85
C GLU A 108 4.78 14.85 -4.41
N ASP A 109 4.39 15.70 -5.36
CA ASP A 109 3.65 16.92 -5.11
C ASP A 109 2.32 16.60 -4.40
N ALA A 110 1.57 15.61 -4.91
CA ALA A 110 0.31 15.17 -4.31
C ALA A 110 0.47 14.63 -2.88
N ILE A 111 1.53 13.87 -2.59
CA ILE A 111 1.82 13.39 -1.23
C ILE A 111 2.15 14.58 -0.32
N GLY A 112 2.99 15.50 -0.78
CA GLY A 112 3.36 16.69 -0.01
C GLY A 112 2.14 17.54 0.36
N GLU A 113 1.25 17.79 -0.61
CA GLU A 113 0.01 18.55 -0.41
C GLU A 113 -1.00 17.83 0.48
N ALA A 114 -1.13 16.51 0.33
CA ALA A 114 -2.10 15.70 1.09
C ALA A 114 -1.64 15.38 2.52
N TRP A 115 -0.35 15.53 2.83
CA TRP A 115 0.25 14.95 4.04
C TRP A 115 -0.47 15.34 5.32
N ALA A 116 -0.70 16.64 5.55
CA ALA A 116 -1.37 17.14 6.75
C ALA A 116 -2.85 16.72 6.84
N VAL A 117 -3.47 16.33 5.72
CA VAL A 117 -4.83 15.77 5.72
C VAL A 117 -4.79 14.29 6.07
N LEU A 118 -3.86 13.53 5.50
CA LEU A 118 -3.72 12.10 5.72
C LEU A 118 -3.20 11.79 7.15
N PHE A 119 -2.22 12.58 7.60
CA PHE A 119 -1.47 12.42 8.85
C PHE A 119 -1.33 13.77 9.59
N PRO A 120 -2.41 14.27 10.23
CA PRO A 120 -2.48 15.64 10.77
C PRO A 120 -1.46 15.98 11.86
N ASP A 121 -0.88 14.98 12.53
CA ASP A 121 0.06 15.14 13.64
C ASP A 121 1.47 14.58 13.32
N GLU A 122 1.75 14.28 12.05
CA GLU A 122 3.02 13.67 11.62
C GLU A 122 3.77 14.60 10.67
N GLU A 123 5.08 14.75 10.89
CA GLU A 123 5.92 15.52 9.99
C GLU A 123 6.08 14.79 8.66
N LEU A 124 5.99 15.53 7.55
CA LEU A 124 6.28 15.00 6.21
C LEU A 124 7.72 14.45 6.19
N PRO A 125 7.95 13.19 5.82
CA PRO A 125 9.30 12.65 5.71
C PRO A 125 10.06 13.25 4.53
N ASP A 126 11.40 13.27 4.62
CA ASP A 126 12.25 13.71 3.50
C ASP A 126 12.28 12.68 2.37
N THR A 127 12.14 11.40 2.71
CA THR A 127 12.14 10.26 1.77
C THR A 127 10.99 9.34 2.12
N ILE A 128 10.26 8.89 1.10
CA ILE A 128 9.26 7.84 1.19
C ILE A 128 9.63 6.75 0.19
N ALA A 129 9.77 5.51 0.67
CA ALA A 129 10.08 4.37 -0.17
C ALA A 129 9.62 3.05 0.47
N SER A 130 8.98 2.21 -0.33
CA SER A 130 8.72 0.80 -0.03
C SER A 130 8.65 0.04 -1.34
N GLN A 131 8.66 -1.29 -1.33
CA GLN A 131 8.47 -2.04 -2.58
C GLN A 131 7.14 -1.66 -3.25
N CYS A 132 7.14 -1.60 -4.58
CA CYS A 132 6.00 -1.07 -5.34
C CYS A 132 4.75 -1.94 -5.28
N CYS A 133 3.68 -1.37 -5.86
CA CYS A 133 2.59 -2.12 -6.47
C CYS A 133 1.57 -2.70 -5.48
N ALA A 134 1.51 -2.18 -4.25
CA ALA A 134 0.40 -2.37 -3.29
C ALA A 134 -0.01 -3.83 -3.00
N GLN A 135 0.90 -4.80 -3.11
CA GLN A 135 0.62 -6.19 -2.72
C GLN A 135 1.37 -6.54 -1.44
N PHE A 136 0.64 -6.83 -0.36
CA PHE A 136 1.23 -7.04 0.96
C PHE A 136 0.36 -7.93 1.85
N ALA A 137 1.00 -8.58 2.81
CA ALA A 137 0.37 -9.24 3.94
C ALA A 137 0.55 -8.40 5.21
N VAL A 138 -0.44 -8.41 6.09
CA VAL A 138 -0.44 -7.59 7.30
C VAL A 138 -1.18 -8.29 8.44
N THR A 139 -0.72 -8.10 9.67
CA THR A 139 -1.37 -8.64 10.87
C THR A 139 -2.52 -7.74 11.33
N ARG A 140 -3.47 -8.31 12.08
CA ARG A 140 -4.51 -7.55 12.78
C ARG A 140 -3.92 -6.44 13.64
N LYS A 141 -2.88 -6.79 14.41
CA LYS A 141 -2.22 -5.88 15.34
C LYS A 141 -1.70 -4.65 14.61
N THR A 142 -1.09 -4.84 13.44
CA THR A 142 -0.59 -3.75 12.61
C THR A 142 -1.72 -2.91 12.02
N MET A 143 -2.77 -3.53 11.48
CA MET A 143 -3.95 -2.79 10.97
C MET A 143 -4.63 -1.96 12.06
N LEU A 144 -4.63 -2.42 13.32
CA LEU A 144 -5.21 -1.69 14.45
C LEU A 144 -4.29 -0.58 15.03
N ARG A 145 -3.08 -0.37 14.48
CA ARG A 145 -2.22 0.76 14.88
C ARG A 145 -2.80 2.10 14.42
N ARG A 146 -3.59 2.10 13.35
CA ARG A 146 -4.35 3.25 12.87
C ARG A 146 -5.79 3.13 13.33
N THR A 147 -6.40 4.24 13.69
CA THR A 147 -7.81 4.27 14.09
C THR A 147 -8.72 4.05 12.89
N LYS A 148 -9.98 3.66 13.15
CA LYS A 148 -11.00 3.57 12.09
C LYS A 148 -11.21 4.94 11.43
N GLU A 149 -11.17 6.00 12.22
CA GLU A 149 -11.29 7.39 11.81
C GLU A 149 -10.14 7.81 10.87
N ASP A 150 -8.92 7.32 11.09
CA ASP A 150 -7.80 7.54 10.17
C ASP A 150 -8.08 6.94 8.79
N TYR A 151 -8.54 5.68 8.74
CA TYR A 151 -8.89 5.05 7.47
C TYR A 151 -10.06 5.75 6.78
N ILE A 152 -11.06 6.21 7.53
CA ILE A 152 -12.18 7.00 7.00
C ILE A 152 -11.66 8.32 6.40
N ARG A 153 -10.77 9.03 7.10
CA ARG A 153 -10.17 10.29 6.64
C ARG A 153 -9.37 10.08 5.34
N MET A 154 -8.55 9.04 5.29
CA MET A 154 -7.81 8.65 4.08
C MET A 154 -8.75 8.38 2.90
N ARG A 155 -9.83 7.62 3.11
CA ARG A 155 -10.82 7.35 2.05
C ARG A 155 -11.57 8.61 1.64
N GLN A 156 -11.85 9.51 2.58
CA GLN A 156 -12.52 10.77 2.30
C GLN A 156 -11.65 11.66 1.40
N TRP A 157 -10.36 11.79 1.71
CA TRP A 157 -9.40 12.49 0.84
C TRP A 157 -9.38 11.88 -0.57
N LEU A 158 -9.36 10.55 -0.67
CA LEU A 158 -9.38 9.85 -1.96
C LEU A 158 -10.65 10.15 -2.77
N LEU A 159 -11.80 10.32 -2.11
CA LEU A 159 -13.05 10.67 -2.77
C LEU A 159 -13.05 12.12 -3.27
N GLU A 160 -12.61 13.04 -2.42
CA GLU A 160 -12.75 14.48 -2.63
C GLU A 160 -11.65 15.11 -3.48
N THR A 161 -10.45 14.52 -3.51
CA THR A 161 -9.30 15.07 -4.24
C THR A 161 -9.63 15.30 -5.72
N PRO A 162 -9.24 16.43 -6.34
CA PRO A 162 -9.47 16.64 -7.77
C PRO A 162 -8.51 15.82 -8.65
N LEU A 163 -7.52 15.15 -8.06
CA LEU A 163 -6.56 14.31 -8.76
C LEU A 163 -7.25 13.15 -9.49
N ASP A 164 -6.69 12.79 -10.64
CA ASP A 164 -7.15 11.62 -11.38
C ASP A 164 -6.81 10.30 -10.66
N ASP A 165 -7.37 9.20 -11.17
CA ASP A 165 -7.17 7.86 -10.60
C ASP A 165 -5.73 7.37 -10.66
N ALA A 166 -4.92 7.85 -11.62
CA ALA A 166 -3.54 7.43 -11.75
C ALA A 166 -2.68 8.03 -10.63
N VAL A 167 -2.81 9.34 -10.38
CA VAL A 167 -2.05 10.03 -9.34
C VAL A 167 -2.59 9.68 -7.95
N SER A 168 -3.91 9.80 -7.73
CA SER A 168 -4.51 9.53 -6.40
C SER A 168 -4.36 8.07 -5.97
N GLY A 169 -4.41 7.12 -6.90
CA GLY A 169 -4.10 5.72 -6.62
C GLY A 169 -2.63 5.53 -6.23
N ARG A 170 -1.70 6.14 -6.97
CA ARG A 170 -0.26 6.07 -6.65
C ARG A 170 0.08 6.67 -5.29
N VAL A 171 -0.60 7.73 -4.84
CA VAL A 171 -0.42 8.26 -3.48
C VAL A 171 -0.56 7.14 -2.45
N PHE A 172 -1.61 6.32 -2.52
CA PHE A 172 -1.79 5.21 -1.60
C PHE A 172 -0.86 4.03 -1.88
N GLU A 173 -0.59 3.71 -3.15
CA GLU A 173 0.38 2.65 -3.52
C GLU A 173 1.71 2.85 -2.78
N LYS A 174 2.20 4.11 -2.72
CA LYS A 174 3.48 4.47 -2.09
C LYS A 174 3.42 4.61 -0.58
N LEU A 175 2.22 4.77 -0.01
CA LEU A 175 2.03 5.01 1.41
C LEU A 175 1.60 3.76 2.20
N TRP A 176 1.33 2.61 1.58
CA TRP A 176 0.85 1.43 2.32
C TRP A 176 1.78 0.98 3.44
N ALA A 177 3.09 0.91 3.21
CA ALA A 177 4.05 0.58 4.26
C ALA A 177 4.03 1.64 5.38
N TYR A 178 3.96 2.92 5.04
CA TYR A 178 3.88 4.02 6.01
C TYR A 178 2.58 3.96 6.83
N ILE A 179 1.44 3.73 6.19
CA ILE A 179 0.13 3.62 6.82
C ILE A 179 0.14 2.50 7.87
N MET A 180 0.78 1.36 7.56
CA MET A 180 0.79 0.17 8.41
C MET A 180 1.87 0.24 9.50
N LEU A 181 3.08 0.71 9.18
CA LEU A 181 4.25 0.64 10.06
C LEU A 181 4.60 1.96 10.72
N GLY A 182 4.24 3.10 10.12
CA GLY A 182 4.77 4.43 10.48
C GLY A 182 6.21 4.64 10.02
N GLU A 183 6.74 3.78 9.14
CA GLU A 183 8.10 3.84 8.62
C GLU A 183 8.10 4.48 7.23
N ALA A 184 8.80 5.61 7.08
CA ALA A 184 8.87 6.32 5.80
C ALA A 184 9.68 5.56 4.74
N VAL A 185 10.71 4.82 5.17
CA VAL A 185 11.53 3.98 4.30
C VAL A 185 11.48 2.55 4.81
N HIS A 186 10.74 1.70 4.10
CA HIS A 186 10.63 0.27 4.37
C HIS A 186 11.12 -0.52 3.15
N CYS A 187 12.44 -0.71 3.08
CA CYS A 187 13.12 -1.33 1.94
C CYS A 187 14.07 -2.45 2.41
N PRO A 188 13.55 -3.58 2.90
CA PRO A 188 14.40 -4.71 3.26
C PRO A 188 15.19 -5.20 2.03
N ASP A 189 16.35 -5.81 2.28
CA ASP A 189 17.16 -6.39 1.22
C ASP A 189 16.36 -7.44 0.43
N PRO A 190 16.41 -7.46 -0.91
CA PRO A 190 15.68 -8.38 -1.76
C PRO A 190 15.88 -9.86 -1.40
N GLN A 191 17.13 -10.26 -1.21
CA GLN A 191 17.47 -11.66 -0.96
C GLN A 191 17.08 -12.06 0.46
N THR A 192 17.29 -11.18 1.43
CA THR A 192 16.83 -11.38 2.81
C THR A 192 15.31 -11.52 2.85
N ALA A 193 14.56 -10.60 2.22
CA ALA A 193 13.11 -10.65 2.19
C ALA A 193 12.57 -11.93 1.52
N ALA A 194 13.17 -12.33 0.40
CA ALA A 194 12.80 -13.57 -0.31
C ALA A 194 13.02 -14.81 0.57
N CYS A 195 14.16 -14.90 1.24
CA CYS A 195 14.52 -16.03 2.08
C CYS A 195 13.74 -16.07 3.41
N GLU A 196 13.64 -14.95 4.12
CA GLU A 196 12.97 -14.88 5.43
C GLU A 196 11.45 -15.01 5.33
N TYR A 197 10.82 -14.28 4.40
CA TYR A 197 9.36 -14.22 4.33
C TYR A 197 8.74 -15.29 3.44
N PHE A 198 9.51 -15.86 2.49
CA PHE A 198 8.97 -16.85 1.54
C PHE A 198 9.78 -18.15 1.49
N GLY A 199 10.98 -18.20 2.08
CA GLY A 199 11.85 -19.38 1.99
C GLY A 199 12.56 -19.54 0.65
N TYR A 200 12.64 -18.46 -0.15
CA TYR A 200 13.35 -18.45 -1.42
C TYR A 200 14.80 -18.01 -1.23
N CYS A 201 15.60 -18.98 -0.79
CA CYS A 201 17.05 -18.93 -0.74
C CYS A 201 17.59 -19.82 -1.89
#